data_AF-A0A0J9U3L4-F1
#
_entry.id   AF-A0A0J9U3L4-F1
#
_cell.length_a   1.000
_cell.length_b   1.000
_cell.length_c   1.000
_cell.angle_alpha   90.00
_cell.angle_beta   90.00
_cell.angle_gamma   90.00
#
_symmetry.space_group_name_H-M   'P 1'
#
loop_
_entity.id
_entity.type
_entity.pdbx_description
1 polymer ?
#
loop_
_entity_poly.entity_id
_entity_poly.type
_entity_poly.pdbx_seq_one_letter_code
_entity_poly.pdbx_strand_id
1 'polypeptide(L)'
;ILCSLIPIVGLTFPALFYGYDEENKVSSFFCAHPIHESQNRDCTLTRLSKETLEHLDVANHFNRIIFYFILPTIYFSMIIYGFIKVVKYERIKSGKGKMSFKEYCRFSKDLF
;
A
#
# COMPACT_ATOMS: atom_id res chain seq x y z
N ILE A 1 10.80 4.18 -9.85
CA ILE A 1 9.80 5.22 -9.50
C ILE A 1 8.43 4.92 -10.14
N LEU A 2 8.35 4.57 -11.43
CA LEU A 2 7.08 4.18 -12.06
C LEU A 2 6.42 2.93 -11.41
N CYS A 3 7.22 1.91 -11.07
CA CYS A 3 6.67 0.67 -10.49
C CYS A 3 6.13 0.83 -9.05
N SER A 4 6.52 1.88 -8.32
CA SER A 4 6.01 2.12 -6.95
C SER A 4 4.62 2.75 -6.93
N LEU A 5 4.12 3.31 -8.06
CA LEU A 5 2.76 3.82 -8.16
C LEU A 5 1.71 2.72 -8.37
N ILE A 6 2.13 1.55 -8.84
CA ILE A 6 1.24 0.41 -9.18
C ILE A 6 0.29 0.05 -8.03
N PRO A 7 0.76 -0.16 -6.77
CA PRO A 7 -0.14 -0.50 -5.66
C PRO A 7 -1.07 0.66 -5.26
N ILE A 8 -0.66 1.91 -5.47
CA ILE A 8 -1.50 3.09 -5.17
C ILE A 8 -2.63 3.18 -6.20
N VAL A 9 -2.29 3.05 -7.48
CA VAL A 9 -3.27 3.05 -8.58
C VAL A 9 -4.23 1.86 -8.42
N GLY A 10 -3.71 0.68 -8.09
CA GLY A 10 -4.49 -0.54 -7.82
C GLY A 10 -5.45 -0.43 -6.63
N LEU A 11 -5.14 0.40 -5.62
CA LEU A 11 -6.05 0.68 -4.50
C LEU A 11 -7.12 1.72 -4.88
N THR A 12 -6.76 2.72 -5.68
CA THR A 12 -7.69 3.82 -6.06
C THR A 12 -8.74 3.40 -7.08
N PHE A 13 -8.41 2.47 -7.98
CA PHE A 13 -9.36 2.00 -9.00
C PHE A 13 -10.63 1.41 -8.40
N PRO A 14 -10.57 0.43 -7.49
CA PRO A 14 -11.77 -0.11 -6.85
C PRO A 14 -12.54 0.96 -6.08
N ALA A 15 -11.84 1.87 -5.37
CA ALA A 15 -12.48 2.91 -4.55
C ALA A 15 -13.26 3.95 -5.37
N LEU A 16 -12.85 4.25 -6.60
CA LEU A 16 -13.54 5.20 -7.48
C LEU A 16 -14.79 4.62 -8.15
N PHE A 17 -14.81 3.31 -8.38
CA PHE A 17 -15.88 2.63 -9.09
C PHE A 17 -16.79 1.80 -8.18
N TYR A 18 -16.60 1.86 -6.85
CA TYR A 18 -17.46 1.18 -5.89
C TYR A 18 -18.75 1.96 -5.65
N GLY A 19 -19.89 1.41 -6.06
CA GLY A 19 -21.23 1.91 -5.75
C GLY A 19 -22.02 0.87 -4.96
N TYR A 20 -22.97 1.34 -4.15
CA TYR A 20 -23.95 0.46 -3.51
C TYR A 20 -25.24 0.51 -4.33
N ASP A 21 -25.73 -0.67 -4.72
CA ASP A 21 -27.05 -0.82 -5.35
C ASP A 21 -28.16 -0.66 -4.30
N GLU A 22 -29.42 -0.52 -4.73
CA GLU A 22 -30.60 -0.36 -3.85
C GLU A 22 -30.75 -1.51 -2.83
N GLU A 23 -30.16 -2.67 -3.12
CA GLU A 23 -30.11 -3.85 -2.22
C GLU A 23 -28.89 -3.87 -1.28
N ASN A 24 -28.13 -2.77 -1.14
CA ASN A 24 -26.84 -2.69 -0.44
C ASN A 24 -25.77 -3.67 -0.98
N LYS A 25 -25.94 -4.16 -2.20
CA LYS A 25 -24.94 -5.01 -2.86
C LYS A 25 -23.88 -4.15 -3.53
N VAL A 26 -22.65 -4.60 -3.39
CA VAL A 26 -21.49 -4.03 -4.07
C VAL A 26 -21.72 -4.10 -5.58
N SER A 27 -21.72 -2.95 -6.23
CA SER A 27 -21.89 -2.84 -7.67
C SER A 27 -20.93 -1.79 -8.20
N SER A 28 -20.17 -2.15 -9.23
CA SER A 28 -19.43 -1.15 -9.99
C SER A 28 -20.21 -0.85 -11.26
N PHE A 29 -20.46 0.44 -11.46
CA PHE A 29 -21.14 0.96 -12.62
C PHE A 29 -20.15 1.71 -13.49
N PHE A 30 -20.11 1.38 -14.77
CA PHE A 30 -19.36 2.13 -15.77
C PHE A 30 -20.24 2.34 -17.01
N CYS A 31 -20.16 3.53 -17.60
CA CYS A 31 -20.74 3.77 -18.90
C CYS A 31 -19.77 3.19 -19.95
N ALA A 32 -20.21 2.14 -20.65
CA ALA A 32 -19.43 1.45 -21.67
C ALA A 32 -19.61 2.03 -23.09
N HIS A 33 -20.31 3.15 -23.22
CA HIS A 33 -20.60 3.74 -24.53
C HIS A 33 -19.47 4.69 -24.97
N PRO A 34 -19.12 4.70 -26.26
CA PRO A 34 -17.97 5.44 -26.78
C PRO A 34 -18.18 6.96 -26.84
N ILE A 35 -19.42 7.45 -26.77
CA ILE A 35 -19.75 8.88 -26.94
C ILE A 35 -20.72 9.32 -25.84
N HIS A 36 -20.25 10.20 -24.95
CA HIS A 36 -21.09 10.90 -23.98
C HIS A 36 -21.68 12.16 -24.61
N GLU A 37 -22.75 12.03 -25.38
CA GLU A 37 -23.55 13.19 -25.77
C GLU A 37 -24.41 13.63 -24.59
N SER A 38 -24.18 14.87 -24.14
CA SER A 38 -24.78 15.51 -22.95
C SER A 38 -26.32 15.52 -22.86
N GLN A 39 -27.04 14.97 -23.85
CA GLN A 39 -28.50 15.05 -23.95
C GLN A 39 -29.21 13.70 -24.02
N ASN A 40 -28.51 12.56 -24.10
CA ASN A 40 -29.17 11.26 -24.17
C ASN A 40 -29.37 10.67 -22.77
N ARG A 41 -30.64 10.57 -22.35
CA ARG A 41 -31.06 10.06 -21.02
C ARG A 41 -30.89 8.54 -20.85
N ASP A 42 -30.33 7.88 -21.86
CA ASP A 42 -30.21 6.43 -21.96
C ASP A 42 -28.73 6.01 -21.87
N CYS A 43 -27.98 6.44 -20.82
CA CYS A 43 -26.76 5.70 -20.48
C CYS A 43 -27.21 4.39 -19.80
N THR A 44 -27.13 3.29 -20.56
CA THR A 44 -27.24 1.95 -19.99
C THR A 44 -26.00 1.72 -19.11
N LEU A 45 -26.13 2.02 -17.82
CA LEU A 45 -25.14 1.70 -16.80
C LEU A 45 -24.84 0.20 -16.89
N THR A 46 -23.64 -0.14 -17.36
CA THR A 46 -23.26 -1.53 -17.52
C THR A 46 -22.82 -2.03 -16.15
N ARG A 47 -23.63 -2.92 -15.58
CA ARG A 47 -23.31 -3.59 -14.32
C ARG A 47 -22.20 -4.60 -14.55
N LEU A 48 -21.10 -4.47 -13.80
CA LEU A 48 -20.03 -5.46 -13.84
C LEU A 48 -20.54 -6.83 -13.36
N SER A 49 -20.08 -7.91 -14.00
CA SER A 49 -20.49 -9.26 -13.63
C SER A 49 -20.10 -9.57 -12.17
N LYS A 50 -20.91 -10.38 -11.48
CA LYS A 50 -20.65 -10.75 -10.08
C LYS A 50 -19.27 -11.41 -9.91
N GLU A 51 -18.90 -12.29 -10.84
CA GLU A 51 -17.59 -12.95 -10.87
C GLU A 51 -16.44 -11.92 -10.88
N THR A 52 -16.54 -10.91 -11.75
CA THR A 52 -15.50 -9.88 -11.86
C THR A 52 -15.41 -9.02 -10.60
N LEU A 53 -16.54 -8.77 -9.93
CA LEU A 53 -16.58 -8.04 -8.65
C LEU A 53 -15.90 -8.82 -7.52
N GLU A 54 -16.13 -10.12 -7.43
CA GLU A 54 -15.48 -10.98 -6.43
C GLU A 54 -13.95 -11.01 -6.64
N HIS A 55 -13.52 -11.14 -7.90
CA HIS A 55 -12.09 -11.05 -8.22
C HIS A 55 -11.47 -9.70 -7.87
N LEU A 56 -12.19 -8.60 -8.09
CA LEU A 56 -11.76 -7.25 -7.74
C LEU A 56 -11.69 -7.04 -6.23
N ASP A 57 -12.65 -7.55 -5.47
CA ASP A 57 -12.67 -7.41 -4.02
C ASP A 57 -11.50 -8.18 -3.37
N VAL A 58 -11.26 -9.41 -3.84
CA VAL A 58 -10.10 -10.21 -3.43
C VAL A 58 -8.80 -9.47 -3.76
N ALA A 59 -8.66 -8.96 -4.99
CA ALA A 59 -7.48 -8.21 -5.40
C ALA A 59 -7.28 -6.91 -4.60
N ASN A 60 -8.37 -6.20 -4.28
CA ASN A 60 -8.35 -5.01 -3.45
C ASN A 60 -7.93 -5.33 -2.02
N HIS A 61 -8.42 -6.44 -1.46
CA HIS A 61 -8.03 -6.93 -0.15
C HIS A 61 -6.53 -7.22 -0.08
N PHE A 62 -5.97 -7.93 -1.08
CA PHE A 62 -4.54 -8.17 -1.17
C PHE A 62 -3.73 -6.88 -1.31
N ASN A 63 -4.15 -5.95 -2.18
CA ASN A 63 -3.49 -4.66 -2.35
C ASN A 63 -3.49 -3.87 -1.02
N ARG A 64 -4.59 -3.90 -0.27
CA ARG A 64 -4.70 -3.27 1.04
C ARG A 64 -3.71 -3.87 2.04
N ILE A 65 -3.62 -5.20 2.12
CA ILE A 65 -2.64 -5.88 2.99
C ILE A 65 -1.21 -5.47 2.62
N ILE A 66 -0.87 -5.52 1.33
CA ILE A 66 0.47 -5.18 0.85
C ILE A 66 0.80 -3.72 1.20
N PHE A 67 -0.13 -2.81 0.96
CA PHE A 67 0.08 -1.38 1.20
C PHE A 67 0.22 -1.03 2.68
N TYR A 68 -0.63 -1.58 3.54
CA TYR A 68 -0.65 -1.24 4.97
C TYR A 68 0.29 -2.08 5.83
N PHE A 69 0.69 -3.27 5.39
CA PHE A 69 1.52 -4.18 6.19
C PHE A 69 2.92 -4.38 5.59
N ILE A 70 3.00 -4.76 4.31
CA ILE A 70 4.28 -5.13 3.69
C ILE A 70 5.16 -3.90 3.46
N LEU A 71 4.64 -2.84 2.85
CA LEU A 71 5.43 -1.62 2.59
C LEU A 71 5.98 -0.99 3.87
N PRO A 72 5.18 -0.78 4.95
CA PRO A 72 5.70 -0.24 6.19
C PRO A 72 6.71 -1.18 6.83
N THR A 73 6.48 -2.50 6.82
CA THR A 73 7.43 -3.48 7.38
C THR A 73 8.79 -3.41 6.70
N ILE A 74 8.82 -3.30 5.36
CA ILE A 74 10.07 -3.12 4.61
C ILE A 74 10.74 -1.81 4.97
N TYR A 75 9.98 -0.71 5.01
CA TYR A 75 10.51 0.62 5.35
C TYR A 75 11.09 0.66 6.77
N PHE A 76 10.36 0.13 7.76
CA PHE A 76 10.84 -0.02 9.14
C PHE A 76 12.10 -0.89 9.20
N SER A 77 12.14 -1.99 8.44
CA SER A 77 13.33 -2.85 8.38
C SER A 77 14.54 -2.11 7.81
N MET A 78 14.36 -1.26 6.80
CA MET A 78 15.43 -0.42 6.26
C MET A 78 15.93 0.60 7.28
N ILE A 79 15.02 1.24 8.02
CA ILE A 79 15.38 2.17 9.10
C ILE A 79 16.20 1.45 10.18
N ILE A 80 15.72 0.32 10.68
CA ILE A 80 16.40 -0.49 11.70
C ILE A 80 17.79 -0.92 11.20
N TYR A 81 17.88 -1.39 9.95
CA TYR A 81 19.15 -1.75 9.34
C TYR A 81 20.11 -0.56 9.27
N GLY A 82 19.62 0.62 8.91
CA GLY A 82 20.38 1.87 8.90
C GLY A 82 20.96 2.20 10.27
N PHE A 83 20.14 2.17 11.32
CA PHE A 83 20.59 2.38 12.71
C PHE A 83 21.66 1.37 13.12
N ILE A 84 21.46 0.08 12.82
CA ILE A 84 22.45 -0.97 13.12
C ILE A 84 23.78 -0.68 12.41
N LYS A 85 23.74 -0.25 11.15
CA LYS A 85 24.92 0.13 10.36
C LYS A 85 25.67 1.31 10.98
N VAL A 86 24.97 2.37 11.36
CA VAL A 86 25.56 3.57 11.98
C VAL A 86 26.24 3.20 13.30
N VAL A 87 25.54 2.49 14.18
CA VAL A 87 26.13 2.09 15.48
C VAL A 87 27.29 1.13 15.28
N LYS A 88 27.20 0.19 14.32
CA LYS A 88 28.31 -0.71 13.99
C LYS A 88 29.54 0.06 13.50
N TYR A 89 29.35 1.11 12.71
CA TYR A 89 30.45 1.94 12.21
C TYR A 89 31.14 2.70 13.35
N GLU A 90 30.37 3.41 14.18
CA GLU A 90 30.90 4.14 15.34
C GLU A 90 31.57 3.22 16.37
N ARG A 91 31.04 2.00 16.53
CA ARG A 91 31.63 0.98 17.37
C ARG A 91 33.03 0.57 16.89
N ILE A 92 33.20 0.32 15.60
CA ILE A 92 34.50 -0.04 15.00
C ILE A 92 35.47 1.14 15.12
N LYS A 93 35.00 2.36 14.84
CA LYS A 93 35.79 3.59 14.97
C LYS A 93 36.27 3.83 16.40
N SER A 94 35.46 3.46 17.38
CA SER A 94 35.80 3.55 18.81
C SER A 94 36.63 2.38 19.33
N GLY A 95 37.06 1.45 18.46
CA GLY A 95 37.84 0.26 18.85
C GLY A 95 37.09 -0.72 19.75
N LYS A 96 35.76 -0.63 19.82
CA LYS A 96 34.95 -1.42 20.76
C LYS A 96 34.52 -2.76 20.13
N GLY A 97 34.62 -3.83 20.91
CA GLY A 97 34.27 -5.19 20.52
C GLY A 97 32.78 -5.51 20.59
N LYS A 98 32.44 -6.77 20.87
CA LYS A 98 31.06 -7.22 21.05
C LYS A 98 30.48 -6.60 22.33
N MET A 99 29.36 -5.89 22.21
CA MET A 99 28.65 -5.28 23.34
C MET A 99 27.34 -5.98 23.61
N SER A 100 26.90 -5.94 24.86
CA SER A 100 25.53 -6.31 25.24
C SER A 100 24.50 -5.29 24.75
N PHE A 101 23.22 -5.66 24.69
CA PHE A 101 22.14 -4.76 24.28
C PHE A 101 22.03 -3.51 25.18
N LYS A 102 22.28 -3.65 26.48
CA LYS A 102 22.26 -2.53 27.43
C LYS A 102 23.36 -1.51 27.14
N GLU A 103 24.57 -1.99 26.84
CA GLU A 103 25.68 -1.13 26.42
C GLU A 103 25.44 -0.51 25.05
N TYR A 104 24.80 -1.24 24.14
CA TYR A 104 24.40 -0.73 22.84
C TYR A 104 23.44 0.47 22.95
N CYS A 105 22.42 0.39 23.81
CA CYS A 105 21.51 1.52 24.07
C CYS A 105 22.24 2.71 24.70
N ARG A 106 23.14 2.48 25.66
CA ARG A 106 23.91 3.56 26.30
C ARG A 106 24.86 4.23 25.32
N PHE A 107 25.57 3.45 24.51
CA PHE A 107 26.46 3.95 23.47
C PHE A 107 25.72 4.73 22.39
N SER A 108 24.53 4.27 21.99
CA SER A 108 23.67 5.01 21.05
C SER A 108 23.20 6.35 21.66
N LYS A 109 22.89 6.38 22.96
CA LYS A 109 22.52 7.61 23.69
C LYS A 109 23.69 8.59 23.89
N ASP A 110 24.92 8.09 23.91
CA ASP A 110 26.12 8.95 23.96
C ASP A 110 26.46 9.53 22.56
N LEU A 111 25.97 8.92 21.47
CA LEU A 111 26.23 9.31 20.08
C LEU A 111 25.22 10.30 19.49
N PHE A 112 23.97 10.26 19.98
CA PHE A 112 22.84 11.09 19.53
C PHE A 112 22.31 11.92 20.70
#